data_AF-A0A531L3N1-F1
#
_entry.id   AF-A0A531L3N1-F1
#
_cell.length_a   1.000
_cell.length_b   1.000
_cell.length_c   1.000
_cell.angle_alpha   90.00
_cell.angle_beta   90.00
_cell.angle_gamma   90.00
#
_symmetry.space_group_name_H-M   'P 1'
#
loop_
_entity.id
_entity.type
_entity.pdbx_description
1 polymer ?
#
loop_
_entity_poly.entity_id
_entity_poly.type
_entity_poly.pdbx_seq_one_letter_code
_entity_poly.pdbx_strand_id
1 'polypeptide(L)'
;MFTRREALFGAAIGAAAVAAMPAFSATFAPADIGALAREKVKLVAPPFVHPHDQVAKGGPKIVEFTMTIEEKPVVIDADGTTLNAMTYNGSVPGPLMVVHQDDYVELT
;
A
#
# COMPACT_ATOMS: atom_id res chain seq x y z
N MET A 1 8.45 57.19 11.85
CA MET A 1 7.08 57.00 12.37
C MET A 1 6.20 56.69 11.18
N PHE A 2 5.71 55.45 11.04
CA PHE A 2 4.84 55.07 9.91
C PHE A 2 3.46 55.71 10.09
N THR A 3 2.94 56.34 9.04
CA THR A 3 1.61 56.93 9.04
C THR A 3 0.55 55.86 8.75
N ARG A 4 -0.68 56.06 9.26
CA ARG A 4 -1.80 55.11 9.04
C ARG A 4 -2.08 54.85 7.56
N ARG A 5 -1.74 55.81 6.68
CA ARG A 5 -1.88 55.70 5.23
C ARG A 5 -0.84 54.77 4.62
N GLU A 6 0.41 54.85 5.05
CA GLU A 6 1.50 53.96 4.59
C GLU A 6 1.27 52.52 5.04
N ALA A 7 0.76 52.32 6.25
CA ALA A 7 0.39 51.00 6.76
C ALA A 7 -0.74 50.34 5.93
N LEU A 8 -1.73 51.13 5.49
CA LEU A 8 -2.84 50.64 4.68
C LEU A 8 -2.39 50.22 3.27
N PHE A 9 -1.51 51.01 2.64
CA PHE A 9 -0.94 50.65 1.34
C PHE A 9 -0.03 49.41 1.42
N GLY A 10 0.78 49.29 2.48
CA GLY A 10 1.61 48.10 2.70
C GLY A 10 0.79 46.82 2.92
N ALA A 11 -0.30 46.90 3.68
CA ALA A 11 -1.21 45.77 3.90
C ALA A 11 -1.96 45.34 2.63
N ALA A 12 -2.40 46.32 1.81
CA ALA A 12 -3.09 46.03 0.56
C ALA A 12 -2.18 45.36 -0.48
N ILE A 13 -0.92 45.77 -0.57
CA ILE A 13 0.07 45.18 -1.49
C ILE A 13 0.50 43.78 -1.02
N GLY A 14 0.70 43.59 0.29
CA GLY A 14 1.04 42.28 0.86
C GLY A 14 -0.07 41.24 0.68
N ALA A 15 -1.33 41.62 0.87
CA ALA A 15 -2.48 40.73 0.68
C ALA A 15 -2.69 40.34 -0.79
N ALA A 16 -2.47 41.26 -1.74
CA ALA A 16 -2.59 40.99 -3.16
C ALA A 16 -1.49 40.02 -3.67
N ALA A 17 -0.28 40.10 -3.10
CA ALA A 17 0.83 39.22 -3.49
C ALA A 17 0.63 37.76 -3.04
N VAL A 18 -0.02 37.52 -1.90
CA VAL A 18 -0.34 36.17 -1.41
C VAL A 18 -1.50 35.54 -2.19
N ALA A 19 -2.51 36.33 -2.58
CA ALA A 19 -3.64 35.85 -3.37
C ALA A 19 -3.29 35.52 -4.84
N ALA A 20 -2.18 36.06 -5.34
CA ALA A 20 -1.68 35.82 -6.70
C ALA A 20 -0.74 34.61 -6.80
N MET A 21 -0.40 33.94 -5.69
CA MET A 21 0.37 32.71 -5.76
C MET A 21 -0.49 31.60 -6.36
N PRO A 22 -0.07 30.95 -7.46
CA PRO A 22 -0.80 29.83 -7.99
C PRO A 22 -0.88 28.75 -6.91
N ALA A 23 -2.09 28.28 -6.61
CA ALA A 23 -2.28 27.11 -5.78
C ALA A 23 -1.47 25.96 -6.41
N PHE A 24 -0.57 25.36 -5.64
CA PHE A 24 0.16 24.18 -6.07
C PHE A 24 -0.82 23.00 -6.08
N SER A 25 -1.58 22.88 -7.17
CA SER A 25 -2.36 21.70 -7.46
C SER A 25 -1.36 20.61 -7.86
N ALA A 26 -1.06 19.71 -6.94
CA ALA A 26 -0.39 18.46 -7.27
C ALA A 26 -1.36 17.62 -8.09
N THR A 27 -1.37 17.83 -9.40
CA THR A 27 -2.06 16.96 -10.34
C THR A 27 -1.30 15.64 -10.35
N PHE A 28 -1.82 14.63 -9.65
CA PHE A 28 -1.32 13.26 -9.79
C PHE A 28 -1.62 12.81 -11.21
N ALA A 29 -0.59 12.70 -12.05
CA ALA A 29 -0.75 11.99 -13.32
C ALA A 29 -1.10 10.53 -12.98
N PRO A 30 -2.03 9.88 -13.71
CA PRO A 30 -2.28 8.46 -13.52
C PRO A 30 -0.95 7.72 -13.74
N ALA A 31 -0.54 6.92 -12.76
CA ALA A 31 0.63 6.06 -12.92
C ALA A 31 0.36 5.10 -14.10
N ASP A 32 1.33 4.96 -15.00
CA ASP A 32 1.26 3.95 -16.06
C ASP A 32 1.57 2.57 -15.46
N ILE A 33 0.58 2.03 -14.74
CA ILE A 33 0.70 0.74 -14.03
C ILE A 33 0.98 -0.39 -15.03
N GLY A 34 0.47 -0.29 -16.26
CA GLY A 34 0.66 -1.30 -17.31
C GLY A 34 2.12 -1.46 -17.74
N ALA A 35 2.95 -0.45 -17.55
CA ALA A 35 4.38 -0.49 -17.87
C ALA A 35 5.26 -1.08 -16.74
N LEU A 36 4.70 -1.32 -15.54
CA LEU A 36 5.46 -1.86 -14.41
C LEU A 36 5.83 -3.33 -14.62
N ALA A 37 6.99 -3.71 -14.09
CA ALA A 37 7.41 -5.12 -14.09
C ALA A 37 6.45 -5.97 -13.27
N ARG A 38 6.22 -7.22 -13.68
CA ARG A 38 5.37 -8.20 -12.98
C ARG A 38 6.21 -9.31 -12.39
N GLU A 39 5.97 -9.66 -11.13
CA GLU A 39 6.65 -10.74 -10.41
C GLU A 39 5.63 -11.72 -9.82
N LYS A 40 5.69 -12.99 -10.25
CA LYS A 40 4.86 -14.06 -9.68
C LYS A 40 5.51 -14.69 -8.47
N VAL A 41 4.83 -14.64 -7.34
CA VAL A 41 5.32 -15.19 -6.08
C VAL A 41 4.62 -16.51 -5.73
N LYS A 42 5.43 -17.50 -5.33
CA LYS A 42 4.93 -18.77 -4.78
C LYS A 42 4.88 -18.67 -3.26
N LEU A 43 3.67 -18.65 -2.72
CA LEU A 43 3.43 -18.64 -1.27
C LEU A 43 3.79 -20.00 -0.64
N VAL A 44 4.16 -19.96 0.64
CA VAL A 44 4.47 -21.12 1.47
C VAL A 44 3.61 -21.10 2.73
N ALA A 45 3.38 -22.28 3.32
CA ALA A 45 2.58 -22.39 4.54
C ALA A 45 3.27 -21.73 5.74
N PRO A 46 2.54 -21.00 6.60
CA PRO A 46 3.06 -20.52 7.88
C PRO A 46 3.60 -21.67 8.76
N PRO A 47 4.59 -21.40 9.64
CA PRO A 47 5.15 -20.10 9.99
C PRO A 47 6.24 -19.58 9.03
N PHE A 48 6.49 -20.28 7.92
CA PHE A 48 7.49 -19.87 6.94
C PHE A 48 6.97 -18.73 6.06
N VAL A 49 7.92 -17.98 5.48
CA VAL A 49 7.64 -16.86 4.57
C VAL A 49 8.32 -17.15 3.24
N HIS A 50 7.69 -16.77 2.14
CA HIS A 50 8.25 -16.99 0.80
C HIS A 50 9.56 -16.21 0.62
N PRO A 51 10.44 -16.62 -0.33
CA PRO A 51 11.66 -15.88 -0.62
C PRO A 51 11.39 -14.41 -0.95
N HIS A 52 12.17 -13.51 -0.36
CA HIS A 52 12.14 -12.07 -0.59
C HIS A 52 13.47 -11.44 -0.16
N ASP A 53 13.73 -10.23 -0.64
CA ASP A 53 14.86 -9.41 -0.18
C ASP A 53 14.35 -8.30 0.74
N GLN A 54 15.06 -8.03 1.84
CA GLN A 54 14.67 -6.97 2.78
C GLN A 54 14.78 -5.57 2.13
N VAL A 55 15.84 -5.35 1.35
CA VAL A 55 16.05 -4.11 0.59
C VAL A 55 15.53 -4.31 -0.84
N ALA A 56 14.68 -3.40 -1.31
CA ALA A 56 14.12 -3.44 -2.65
C ALA A 56 15.22 -3.46 -3.72
N LYS A 57 15.08 -4.35 -4.70
CA LYS A 57 15.96 -4.41 -5.88
C LYS A 57 15.18 -3.88 -7.09
N GLY A 58 15.58 -2.71 -7.58
CA GLY A 58 14.90 -2.05 -8.70
C GLY A 58 13.83 -1.04 -8.24
N GLY A 59 12.98 -0.63 -9.18
CA GLY A 59 11.84 0.26 -8.91
C GLY A 59 10.56 -0.52 -8.56
N PRO A 60 9.43 0.20 -8.39
CA PRO A 60 8.14 -0.40 -8.09
C PRO A 60 7.69 -1.43 -9.13
N LYS A 61 6.98 -2.45 -8.68
CA LYS A 61 6.48 -3.57 -9.51
C LYS A 61 5.09 -4.02 -9.09
N ILE A 62 4.48 -4.84 -9.93
CA ILE A 62 3.25 -5.57 -9.63
C ILE A 62 3.66 -6.96 -9.11
N VAL A 63 3.37 -7.26 -7.86
CA VAL A 63 3.61 -8.56 -7.24
C VAL A 63 2.33 -9.37 -7.28
N GLU A 64 2.38 -10.45 -8.04
CA GLU A 64 1.24 -11.33 -8.33
C GLU A 64 1.24 -12.51 -7.35
N PHE A 65 0.12 -12.68 -6.65
CA PHE A 65 -0.14 -13.78 -5.72
C PHE A 65 -1.37 -14.56 -6.16
N THR A 66 -1.42 -15.84 -5.82
CA THR A 66 -2.62 -16.67 -5.99
C THR A 66 -2.95 -17.39 -4.70
N MET A 67 -4.20 -17.27 -4.25
CA MET A 67 -4.71 -17.95 -3.07
C MET A 67 -5.99 -18.72 -3.40
N THR A 68 -6.03 -20.00 -3.02
CA THR A 68 -7.24 -20.83 -3.11
C THR A 68 -7.95 -20.85 -1.77
N ILE A 69 -9.25 -20.58 -1.77
CA ILE A 69 -10.09 -20.72 -0.58
C ILE A 69 -10.38 -22.21 -0.37
N GLU A 70 -10.15 -22.70 0.85
CA GLU A 70 -10.45 -24.07 1.26
C GLU A 70 -11.26 -24.07 2.56
N GLU A 71 -12.44 -24.69 2.52
CA GLU A 71 -13.25 -24.97 3.71
C GLU A 71 -12.96 -26.41 4.19
N LYS A 72 -12.50 -26.56 5.44
CA LYS A 72 -12.15 -27.87 5.99
C LYS A 72 -12.32 -27.95 7.51
N PRO A 73 -12.65 -29.12 8.07
CA PRO A 73 -12.58 -29.33 9.51
C PRO A 73 -11.11 -29.35 9.98
N VAL A 74 -10.82 -28.68 11.09
CA VAL A 74 -9.50 -28.64 11.75
C VAL A 74 -9.68 -28.94 13.23
N VAL A 75 -8.86 -29.84 13.78
CA VAL A 75 -8.81 -30.11 15.22
C VAL A 75 -7.93 -29.06 15.89
N ILE A 76 -8.43 -28.37 16.92
CA ILE A 76 -7.77 -27.20 17.52
C ILE A 76 -7.21 -27.45 18.93
N ASP A 77 -7.56 -28.57 19.55
CA ASP A 77 -7.08 -28.94 20.88
C ASP A 77 -6.90 -30.46 21.03
N ALA A 78 -6.39 -30.88 22.18
CA ALA A 78 -6.14 -32.28 22.50
C ALA A 78 -7.43 -33.07 22.81
N ASP A 79 -8.54 -32.38 23.09
CA ASP A 79 -9.83 -32.99 23.40
C ASP A 79 -10.63 -33.34 22.14
N GLY A 80 -10.12 -32.96 20.97
CA GLY A 80 -10.70 -33.27 19.67
C GLY A 80 -11.75 -32.25 19.21
N THR A 81 -11.77 -31.04 19.77
CA THR A 81 -12.67 -29.98 19.33
C THR A 81 -12.39 -29.64 17.87
N THR A 82 -13.41 -29.70 17.03
CA THR A 82 -13.31 -29.43 15.59
C THR A 82 -13.89 -28.06 15.23
N LEU A 83 -13.13 -27.30 14.44
CA LEU A 83 -13.57 -26.07 13.81
C LEU A 83 -13.76 -26.30 12.30
N ASN A 84 -14.89 -25.87 11.73
CA ASN A 84 -15.04 -25.76 10.28
C ASN A 84 -14.31 -24.49 9.81
N ALA A 85 -13.04 -24.64 9.46
CA ALA A 85 -12.18 -23.53 9.10
C ALA A 85 -12.40 -23.12 7.64
N MET A 86 -12.53 -21.80 7.42
CA MET A 86 -12.47 -21.17 6.10
C MET A 86 -11.07 -20.59 5.94
N THR A 87 -10.28 -21.13 5.03
CA THR A 87 -8.83 -20.90 4.97
C THR A 87 -8.41 -20.35 3.62
N TYR A 88 -7.33 -19.58 3.60
CA TYR A 88 -6.63 -19.21 2.37
C TYR A 88 -5.39 -20.08 2.23
N ASN A 89 -5.26 -20.80 1.12
CA ASN A 89 -4.25 -21.83 0.87
C ASN A 89 -4.21 -22.97 1.92
N GLY A 90 -5.36 -23.32 2.49
CA GLY A 90 -5.48 -24.50 3.34
C GLY A 90 -4.91 -24.38 4.76
N SER A 91 -4.41 -23.19 5.15
CA SER A 91 -3.77 -22.96 6.45
C SER A 91 -4.49 -21.91 7.30
N VAL A 92 -4.34 -22.03 8.62
CA VAL A 92 -4.78 -21.02 9.60
C VAL A 92 -3.57 -20.58 10.43
N PRO A 93 -3.09 -19.32 10.31
CA PRO A 93 -3.53 -18.29 9.37
C PRO A 93 -3.17 -18.63 7.91
N GLY A 94 -3.65 -17.82 6.96
CA GLY A 94 -3.18 -17.89 5.57
C GLY A 94 -1.70 -17.49 5.42
N PRO A 95 -1.05 -17.81 4.29
CA PRO A 95 0.32 -17.41 4.01
C PRO A 95 0.57 -15.90 4.10
N LEU A 96 1.78 -15.53 4.56
CA LEU A 96 2.22 -14.13 4.60
C LEU A 96 2.69 -13.68 3.20
N MET A 97 2.13 -12.57 2.71
CA MET A 97 2.58 -11.87 1.50
C MET A 97 3.54 -10.74 1.87
N VAL A 98 4.71 -10.68 1.23
CA VAL A 98 5.72 -9.63 1.44
C VAL A 98 5.96 -8.87 0.15
N VAL A 99 5.82 -7.55 0.20
CA VAL A 99 6.09 -6.61 -0.89
C VAL A 99 6.83 -5.37 -0.36
N HIS A 100 7.39 -4.55 -1.24
CA HIS A 100 8.01 -3.28 -0.85
C HIS A 100 6.99 -2.13 -0.88
N GLN A 101 7.35 -1.01 -0.24
CA GLN A 101 6.56 0.21 -0.35
C GLN A 101 6.48 0.66 -1.82
N ASP A 102 5.31 1.16 -2.23
CA ASP A 102 4.97 1.62 -3.58
C ASP A 102 4.80 0.50 -4.64
N ASP A 103 5.01 -0.77 -4.27
CA ASP A 103 4.60 -1.92 -5.09
C ASP A 103 3.07 -2.05 -5.15
N TYR A 104 2.59 -2.70 -6.21
CA TYR A 104 1.19 -3.08 -6.37
C TYR A 104 1.01 -4.56 -6.03
N VAL A 105 -0.02 -4.88 -5.25
CA VAL A 105 -0.42 -6.27 -4.98
C VAL A 105 -1.54 -6.66 -5.94
N GLU A 106 -1.30 -7.68 -6.76
CA GLU A 106 -2.31 -8.28 -7.64
C GLU A 106 -2.62 -9.69 -7.12
N LEU A 107 -3.77 -9.85 -6.46
CA LEU A 107 -4.19 -11.12 -5.84
C LEU A 107 -5.26 -11.79 -6.70
N THR A 108 -5.00 -13.06 -7.06
CA THR A 108 -5.98 -13.97 -7.68
C THR A 108 -6.50 -14.97 -6.66
#